data_AF-A0AAJ4S077-F1
#
_entry.id   AF-A0AAJ4S077-F1
#
_cell.length_a   1.000
_cell.length_b   1.000
_cell.length_c   1.000
_cell.angle_alpha   90.00
_cell.angle_beta   90.00
_cell.angle_gamma   90.00
#
_symmetry.space_group_name_H-M   'P 1'
#
loop_
_entity.id
_entity.type
_entity.pdbx_description
1 polymer ?
#
loop_
_entity_poly.entity_id
_entity_poly.type
_entity_poly.pdbx_seq_one_letter_code
_entity_poly.pdbx_strand_id
1 'polypeptide(L)'
;MWVYIVLLVTGVGTALAFFLVNSWLLGRDLGDMVAVRHLPDDDLARWRGVTRLSRFTLGAAGTALFFVPFVNFVAPVLGAAMATHLFHRRTAP
;
A
#
# COMPACT_ATOMS: atom_id res chain seq x y z
N MET A 1 -16.29 -12.54 -21.09
CA MET A 1 -16.26 -13.48 -19.94
C MET A 1 -14.88 -14.11 -19.75
N TRP A 2 -14.22 -14.64 -20.79
CA TRP A 2 -12.90 -15.31 -20.70
C TRP A 2 -11.70 -14.40 -20.36
N VAL A 3 -11.77 -13.09 -20.64
CA VAL A 3 -10.71 -12.11 -20.34
C VAL A 3 -10.43 -12.00 -18.83
N TYR A 4 -11.46 -12.19 -17.98
CA TYR A 4 -11.33 -12.11 -16.52
C TYR A 4 -10.48 -13.25 -15.93
N ILE A 5 -10.48 -14.43 -16.54
CA ILE A 5 -9.71 -15.59 -16.09
C ILE A 5 -8.23 -15.43 -16.48
N VAL A 6 -7.95 -14.86 -17.66
CA VAL A 6 -6.57 -14.60 -18.12
C VAL A 6 -5.90 -13.52 -17.26
N LEU A 7 -6.64 -12.47 -16.90
CA LEU A 7 -6.15 -11.43 -15.98
C LEU A 7 -5.81 -11.96 -14.57
N LEU A 8 -6.50 -13.02 -14.13
CA LEU A 8 -6.25 -13.68 -12.84
C LEU A 8 -4.88 -14.38 -12.79
N VAL A 9 -4.35 -14.78 -13.96
CA VAL A 9 -3.10 -15.56 -14.10
C VAL A 9 -1.89 -14.68 -14.45
N THR A 10 -2.07 -13.50 -15.07
CA THR A 10 -0.97 -12.55 -15.42
C THR A 10 -0.38 -11.75 -14.24
N GLY A 11 -0.63 -12.15 -12.99
CA GLY A 11 -0.16 -11.44 -11.77
C GLY A 11 -0.95 -10.17 -11.44
N VAL A 12 -1.62 -9.54 -12.41
CA VAL A 12 -2.45 -8.35 -12.21
C VAL A 12 -3.70 -8.66 -11.38
N GLY A 13 -4.40 -9.76 -11.63
CA GLY A 13 -5.57 -10.15 -10.82
C GLY A 13 -5.19 -10.50 -9.38
N THR A 14 -4.04 -11.13 -9.18
CA THR A 14 -3.49 -11.43 -7.86
C THR A 14 -3.08 -10.15 -7.12
N ALA A 15 -2.44 -9.20 -7.82
CA ALA A 15 -2.09 -7.89 -7.29
C ALA A 15 -3.33 -7.08 -6.90
N LEU A 16 -4.36 -7.06 -7.76
CA LEU A 16 -5.60 -6.34 -7.48
C LEU A 16 -6.39 -6.97 -6.32
N ALA A 17 -6.44 -8.30 -6.27
CA ALA A 17 -7.06 -9.03 -5.16
C ALA A 17 -6.29 -8.79 -3.85
N PHE A 18 -4.95 -8.86 -3.88
CA PHE A 18 -4.10 -8.53 -2.75
C PHE A 18 -4.35 -7.09 -2.29
N PHE A 19 -4.38 -6.12 -3.21
CA PHE A 19 -4.64 -4.73 -2.89
C PHE A 19 -5.99 -4.55 -2.21
N LEU A 20 -7.07 -5.06 -2.81
CA LEU A 20 -8.43 -4.88 -2.30
C LEU A 20 -8.62 -5.55 -0.93
N VAL A 21 -8.13 -6.79 -0.77
CA VAL A 21 -8.24 -7.54 0.48
C VAL A 21 -7.43 -6.86 1.59
N ASN A 22 -6.17 -6.49 1.32
CA ASN A 22 -5.33 -5.83 2.32
C ASN A 22 -5.86 -4.43 2.67
N SER A 23 -6.37 -3.67 1.69
CA SER A 23 -6.97 -2.36 1.96
C SER A 23 -8.16 -2.45 2.89
N TRP A 24 -9.01 -3.47 2.69
CA TRP A 24 -10.16 -3.69 3.53
C TRP A 24 -9.79 -4.18 4.93
N LEU A 25 -8.89 -5.15 5.03
CA LEU A 25 -8.43 -5.71 6.31
C LEU A 25 -7.68 -4.68 7.15
N LEU A 26 -6.70 -3.99 6.54
CA LEU A 26 -5.88 -2.99 7.23
C LEU A 26 -6.71 -1.80 7.70
N GLY A 27 -7.61 -1.32 6.84
CA GLY A 27 -8.55 -0.25 7.20
C GLY A 27 -9.50 -0.62 8.34
N ARG A 28 -9.93 -1.90 8.37
CA ARG A 28 -10.72 -2.43 9.46
C ARG A 28 -9.90 -2.47 10.75
N ASP A 29 -8.73 -3.10 10.73
CA ASP A 29 -7.91 -3.35 11.91
C ASP A 29 -7.44 -2.05 12.58
N LEU A 30 -6.85 -1.13 11.80
CA LEU A 30 -6.44 0.20 12.29
C LEU A 30 -7.63 1.00 12.84
N GLY A 31 -8.77 0.94 12.14
CA GLY A 31 -9.99 1.61 12.58
C GLY A 31 -10.51 1.06 13.91
N ASP A 32 -10.49 -0.26 14.09
CA ASP A 32 -10.93 -0.88 15.34
C ASP A 32 -9.94 -0.56 16.50
N MET A 33 -8.62 -0.55 16.26
CA MET A 33 -7.62 -0.16 17.27
C MET A 33 -7.79 1.28 17.77
N VAL A 34 -8.10 2.22 16.86
CA VAL A 34 -8.32 3.63 17.22
C VAL A 34 -9.67 3.80 17.92
N ALA A 35 -10.73 3.16 17.40
CA ALA A 35 -12.08 3.29 17.94
C ALA A 35 -12.18 2.77 19.39
N VAL A 36 -11.57 1.62 19.70
CA VAL A 36 -11.58 1.05 21.07
C VAL A 36 -10.93 1.98 22.10
N ARG A 37 -10.02 2.88 21.67
CA ARG A 37 -9.36 3.84 22.56
C ARG A 37 -10.10 5.16 22.73
N HIS A 38 -11.03 5.49 21.82
CA HIS A 38 -11.63 6.83 21.75
C HIS A 38 -13.15 6.84 21.82
N LEU A 39 -13.82 5.71 21.60
CA LEU A 39 -15.28 5.62 21.62
C LEU A 39 -15.76 4.67 22.73
N PRO A 40 -16.85 5.04 23.44
CA PRO A 40 -17.61 4.10 24.27
C PRO A 40 -18.22 2.97 23.41
N ASP A 41 -18.47 1.82 24.04
CA ASP A 41 -18.98 0.61 23.36
C ASP A 41 -20.30 0.85 22.60
N ASP A 42 -21.16 1.73 23.12
CA ASP A 42 -22.46 2.08 22.52
C ASP A 42 -22.31 2.83 21.18
N ASP A 43 -21.26 3.64 21.04
CA ASP A 43 -21.00 4.43 19.83
C ASP A 43 -20.18 3.66 18.79
N LEU A 44 -19.53 2.57 19.18
CA LEU A 44 -18.66 1.76 18.32
C LEU A 44 -19.41 1.17 17.13
N ALA A 45 -20.62 0.63 17.35
CA ALA A 45 -21.42 0.00 16.32
C ALA A 45 -21.86 1.00 15.24
N ARG A 46 -22.28 2.19 15.68
CA ARG A 46 -22.67 3.30 14.79
C ARG A 46 -21.47 3.80 14.01
N TRP A 47 -20.35 4.05 14.69
CA TRP A 47 -19.11 4.52 14.06
C TRP A 47 -18.59 3.57 12.99
N ARG A 48 -18.61 2.25 13.23
CA ARG A 48 -18.21 1.22 12.25
C ARG A 48 -19.03 1.27 10.96
N GLY A 49 -20.32 1.63 11.05
CA GLY A 49 -21.21 1.77 9.90
C GLY A 49 -20.89 3.01 9.05
N VAL A 50 -20.66 4.16 9.68
CA VAL A 50 -20.46 5.45 8.95
C VAL A 50 -19.05 5.60 8.38
N THR A 51 -18.03 5.02 9.04
CA THR A 51 -16.62 5.20 8.64
C THR A 51 -16.11 4.14 7.67
N ARG A 52 -16.96 3.25 7.15
CA ARG A 52 -16.55 2.12 6.30
C ARG A 52 -15.72 2.56 5.08
N LEU A 53 -16.11 3.67 4.44
CA LEU A 53 -15.38 4.22 3.29
C LEU A 53 -14.06 4.89 3.70
N SER A 54 -14.07 5.67 4.79
CA SER A 54 -12.86 6.31 5.33
C SER A 54 -11.82 5.31 5.84
N ARG A 55 -12.27 4.19 6.39
CA ARG A 55 -11.41 3.07 6.82
C ARG A 55 -10.80 2.38 5.62
N PHE A 56 -11.60 2.15 4.58
CA PHE A 56 -11.11 1.58 3.34
C PHE A 56 -10.07 2.48 2.65
N THR A 57 -10.26 3.81 2.62
CA THR A 57 -9.25 4.72 2.04
C THR A 57 -7.96 4.76 2.86
N LEU A 58 -8.04 4.71 4.19
CA LEU A 58 -6.87 4.60 5.07
C LEU A 58 -6.10 3.29 4.81
N GLY A 59 -6.82 2.17 4.76
CA GLY A 59 -6.22 0.87 4.45
C GLY A 59 -5.69 0.80 3.01
N ALA A 60 -6.33 1.46 2.05
CA ALA A 60 -5.87 1.57 0.67
C ALA A 60 -4.60 2.40 0.55
N ALA A 61 -4.48 3.51 1.31
CA ALA A 61 -3.24 4.28 1.38
C ALA A 61 -2.08 3.44 1.99
N GLY A 62 -2.35 2.72 3.08
CA GLY A 62 -1.35 1.82 3.68
C GLY A 62 -0.95 0.66 2.76
N THR A 63 -1.93 0.07 2.07
CA THR A 63 -1.69 -1.03 1.11
C THR A 63 -0.98 -0.54 -0.15
N ALA A 64 -1.28 0.69 -0.62
CA ALA A 64 -0.55 1.33 -1.71
C ALA A 64 0.93 1.55 -1.37
N LEU A 65 1.24 1.82 -0.11
CA LEU A 65 2.61 1.93 0.37
C LEU A 65 3.36 0.58 0.34
N PHE A 66 2.67 -0.52 0.64
CA PHE A 66 3.20 -1.88 0.42
C PHE A 66 3.38 -2.21 -1.07
N PHE A 67 2.63 -1.54 -1.93
CA PHE A 67 2.73 -1.60 -3.39
C PHE A 67 3.85 -0.75 -3.99
N VAL A 68 4.82 -0.30 -3.19
CA VAL A 68 6.11 0.20 -3.68
C VAL A 68 7.20 -0.88 -3.63
N PRO A 69 7.11 -2.02 -4.36
CA PRO A 69 8.23 -2.96 -4.51
C PRO A 69 9.16 -2.58 -5.67
N PHE A 70 8.74 -1.69 -6.59
CA PHE A 70 9.46 -1.42 -7.84
C PHE A 70 10.63 -0.45 -7.71
N VAL A 71 10.58 0.47 -6.74
CA VAL A 71 11.71 1.38 -6.48
C VAL A 71 12.94 0.60 -5.99
N ASN A 72 12.75 -0.52 -5.28
CA ASN A 72 13.84 -1.35 -4.77
C ASN A 72 14.68 -2.04 -5.86
N PHE A 73 14.14 -2.26 -7.06
CA PHE A 73 14.90 -2.88 -8.15
C PHE A 73 15.82 -1.90 -8.88
N VAL A 74 15.41 -0.63 -8.95
CA VAL A 74 16.12 0.40 -9.74
C VAL A 74 16.97 1.30 -8.84
N ALA A 75 16.65 1.40 -7.55
CA ALA A 75 17.38 2.20 -6.57
C ALA A 75 18.88 1.84 -6.43
N PRO A 76 19.30 0.55 -6.39
CA PRO A 76 20.71 0.20 -6.30
C PRO A 76 21.51 0.64 -7.52
N VAL A 77 20.92 0.51 -8.71
CA VAL A 77 21.55 0.88 -9.99
C VAL A 77 21.73 2.39 -10.10
N LEU A 78 20.69 3.15 -9.74
CA LEU A 78 20.75 4.62 -9.73
C LEU A 78 21.75 5.14 -8.68
N GLY A 79 21.81 4.51 -7.50
CA GLY A 79 22.78 4.86 -6.46
C GLY A 79 24.23 4.67 -6.90
N ALA A 80 24.53 3.53 -7.54
CA ALA A 80 25.86 3.24 -8.07
C ALA A 80 26.28 4.22 -9.18
N ALA A 81 25.35 4.59 -10.07
CA ALA A 81 25.61 5.55 -11.15
C ALA A 81 25.89 6.97 -10.61
N MET A 82 25.10 7.44 -9.64
CA MET A 82 25.31 8.75 -9.03
C MET A 82 26.62 8.86 -8.25
N ALA A 83 26.98 7.82 -7.48
CA ALA A 83 28.26 7.78 -6.77
C ALA A 83 29.46 7.83 -7.72
N THR A 84 29.38 7.09 -8.83
CA THR A 84 30.43 7.08 -9.87
C THR A 84 30.57 8.44 -10.55
N HIS A 85 29.46 9.09 -10.87
CA HIS A 85 29.46 10.43 -11.48
C HIS A 85 30.03 11.50 -10.53
N LEU A 86 29.68 11.46 -9.24
CA LEU A 86 30.21 12.38 -8.24
C LEU A 86 31.71 12.19 -8.01
N PHE A 87 32.18 10.93 -7.98
CA PHE A 87 33.58 10.60 -7.85
C PHE A 87 34.39 11.11 -9.05
N HIS A 88 33.95 10.85 -10.28
CA HIS A 88 34.63 11.36 -11.47
C HIS A 88 34.58 12.88 -11.57
N ARG A 89 33.49 13.54 -11.16
CA ARG A 89 33.40 15.02 -11.12
C ARG A 89 34.35 15.66 -10.11
N ARG A 90 34.71 14.99 -9.02
CA ARG A 90 35.62 15.53 -8.00
C ARG A 90 37.09 15.19 -8.24
N THR A 91 37.36 14.11 -8.97
CA THR A 91 38.71 13.59 -9.22
C THR A 91 39.21 13.90 -10.63
N ALA A 92 38.35 14.38 -11.54
CA ALA A 92 38.80 15.00 -12.78
C ALA A 92 39.61 16.27 -12.44
N PRO A 93 40.89 16.35 -12.85
CA PRO A 93 41.76 17.50 -12.59
C PRO A 93 41.27 18.77 -13.30
#